data_AF-A0A7J4LS65-F1
#
_entry.id   AF-A0A7J4LS65-F1
#
_cell.length_a   1.000
_cell.length_b   1.000
_cell.length_c   1.000
_cell.angle_alpha   90.00
_cell.angle_beta   90.00
_cell.angle_gamma   90.00
#
_symmetry.space_group_name_H-M   'P 1'
#
loop_
_entity.id
_entity.type
_entity.pdbx_description
1 polymer ?
#
loop_
_entity_poly.entity_id
_entity_poly.type
_entity_poly.pdbx_seq_one_letter_code
_entity_poly.pdbx_strand_id
1 'polypeptide(L)'
;MKVRKAIKKIAALGAGLSMVGATFLGAMAADLSGYPSMFIKNGQFNGVIVVGDKAAAEDVVGSIDIATSLQYALGQPVAQATQPGGQGGYLSISGDAVSVSEPNDLLEIQERLGAVKETLTEFDLAGLQGGTIVTDEGSTDYNQYLRFEDTLNTSSTRYIHSGSVVFEEDEDDIVGDYLKFVDGHTLFEYELEFEEGAESEIDFKKGTSGPRELEDIEDEELNILGKVFSVVDSEIDITSQKVVLEMLGGDVLDTLEEGETRTYTIDGKEYEVTLIIVSDALVSAKFSVNGEITDELEDGETDVLRDGTEVGIRDILPNEAEEETGGDIVEFFLGANKVKLSDSNFTDDTFDVSGVEIHEEDIEDAKVQMTGKVSTRNETFELQTLKYRLQADSPRGDIYIAPGHGIREYLDEPEGMLSDDWDVRYEGLMDTGVSIIRFDANGDDSYDLQFTNREGLEYDIPFIDNSQDEYGFFKYGDEDDDLIFVEGHVNSTTIGLYLNLTTGSHTAASSGANHSLVNAASLTNSLIPGTDDCSNFFPIDEDDFFVLTNEGSSSRSAGDETSFTHILSYEAADVTNREITFQDQATGQREIVYTT
;
A
#
# COMPACT_ATOMS: atom_id res chain seq x y z
N MET A 1 -29.84 -15.04 38.13
CA MET A 1 -28.42 -14.59 38.13
C MET A 1 -28.06 -13.85 36.85
N LYS A 2 -28.72 -14.10 35.70
CA LYS A 2 -28.59 -13.35 34.42
C LYS A 2 -28.75 -11.84 34.55
N VAL A 3 -29.82 -11.36 35.19
CA VAL A 3 -30.06 -9.92 35.42
C VAL A 3 -28.93 -9.23 36.20
N ARG A 4 -28.17 -9.93 37.05
CA ARG A 4 -27.04 -9.33 37.80
C ARG A 4 -25.71 -9.35 37.05
N LYS A 5 -25.52 -10.23 36.06
CA LYS A 5 -24.38 -10.19 35.13
C LYS A 5 -24.64 -9.14 34.04
N ALA A 6 -25.84 -9.11 33.46
CA ALA A 6 -26.27 -8.10 32.49
C ALA A 6 -26.31 -6.68 33.09
N ILE A 7 -26.89 -6.46 34.28
CA ILE A 7 -26.81 -5.15 34.96
C ILE A 7 -25.38 -4.80 35.35
N LYS A 8 -24.48 -5.78 35.55
CA LYS A 8 -23.05 -5.48 35.75
C LYS A 8 -22.34 -5.13 34.45
N LYS A 9 -22.66 -5.74 33.31
CA LYS A 9 -22.15 -5.35 31.97
C LYS A 9 -22.72 -3.96 31.58
N ILE A 10 -24.03 -3.72 31.71
CA ILE A 10 -24.69 -2.41 31.46
C ILE A 10 -24.24 -1.32 32.46
N ALA A 11 -24.05 -1.63 33.74
CA ALA A 11 -23.52 -0.65 34.71
C ALA A 11 -22.00 -0.47 34.62
N ALA A 12 -21.26 -1.45 34.08
CA ALA A 12 -19.85 -1.29 33.72
C ALA A 12 -19.71 -0.48 32.43
N LEU A 13 -20.63 -0.60 31.46
CA LEU A 13 -20.76 0.30 30.31
C LEU A 13 -21.13 1.72 30.79
N GLY A 14 -22.07 1.86 31.73
CA GLY A 14 -22.46 3.17 32.30
C GLY A 14 -21.48 3.82 33.28
N ALA A 15 -20.46 3.12 33.79
CA ALA A 15 -19.47 3.66 34.73
C ALA A 15 -18.02 3.57 34.25
N GLY A 16 -17.71 2.68 33.31
CA GLY A 16 -16.42 2.49 32.64
C GLY A 16 -16.17 3.46 31.48
N LEU A 17 -17.22 4.08 30.93
CA LEU A 17 -17.11 5.18 29.97
C LEU A 17 -16.45 6.46 30.54
N SER A 18 -16.15 6.51 31.84
CA SER A 18 -15.60 7.73 32.48
C SER A 18 -14.07 7.82 32.52
N MET A 19 -13.33 6.80 32.07
CA MET A 19 -11.85 6.84 32.02
C MET A 19 -11.24 6.43 30.66
N VAL A 20 -12.05 5.98 29.70
CA VAL A 20 -11.66 5.75 28.29
C VAL A 20 -12.25 6.83 27.37
N GLY A 21 -13.00 7.79 27.93
CA GLY A 21 -13.68 8.88 27.21
C GLY A 21 -12.82 10.09 26.83
N ALA A 22 -11.48 9.97 26.79
CA ALA A 22 -10.59 11.05 26.35
C ALA A 22 -9.89 10.80 24.99
N THR A 23 -9.93 9.57 24.47
CA THR A 23 -9.32 9.22 23.18
C THR A 23 -10.34 8.84 22.09
N PHE A 24 -11.53 8.35 22.45
CA PHE A 24 -12.52 7.90 21.46
C PHE A 24 -13.50 8.97 20.94
N LEU A 25 -13.51 10.19 21.50
CA LEU A 25 -14.28 11.31 20.96
C LEU A 25 -13.46 12.23 20.04
N GLY A 26 -12.26 11.80 19.63
CA GLY A 26 -11.34 12.59 18.83
C GLY A 26 -11.63 12.59 17.33
N ALA A 27 -12.14 11.50 16.76
CA ALA A 27 -12.12 11.29 15.30
C ALA A 27 -13.42 11.66 14.56
N MET A 28 -14.31 12.43 15.18
CA MET A 28 -15.25 13.23 14.38
C MET A 28 -14.49 14.49 13.97
N ALA A 29 -14.16 14.65 12.69
CA ALA A 29 -13.58 15.88 12.17
C ALA A 29 -14.45 17.06 12.59
N ALA A 30 -14.07 17.76 13.66
CA ALA A 30 -14.81 18.91 14.13
C ALA A 30 -14.68 19.99 13.06
N ASP A 31 -15.77 20.31 12.36
CA ASP A 31 -15.78 21.38 11.37
C ASP A 31 -15.44 22.71 12.06
N LEU A 32 -14.21 23.16 11.85
CA LEU A 32 -13.68 24.41 12.39
C LEU A 32 -14.20 25.65 11.65
N SER A 33 -15.10 25.51 10.66
CA SER A 33 -15.78 26.62 9.98
C SER A 33 -16.55 27.53 10.96
N GLY A 34 -16.91 27.00 12.14
CA GLY A 34 -17.55 27.74 13.22
C GLY A 34 -16.62 28.61 14.09
N TYR A 35 -15.30 28.45 14.00
CA TYR A 35 -14.33 29.20 14.81
C TYR A 35 -13.96 30.55 14.19
N PRO A 36 -13.73 31.61 15.01
CA PRO A 36 -13.33 32.91 14.48
C PRO A 36 -12.01 32.80 13.69
N SER A 37 -11.99 33.36 12.47
CA SER A 37 -10.85 33.29 11.54
C SER A 37 -9.51 33.85 12.06
N MET A 38 -9.52 34.53 13.20
CA MET A 38 -8.31 34.98 13.88
C MET A 38 -7.52 33.85 14.57
N PHE A 39 -8.15 32.71 14.84
CA PHE A 39 -7.53 31.54 15.50
C PHE A 39 -7.11 30.44 14.53
N ILE A 40 -7.42 30.58 13.24
CA ILE A 40 -7.16 29.56 12.22
C ILE A 40 -6.43 30.22 11.03
N LYS A 41 -5.29 29.67 10.64
CA LYS A 41 -4.53 30.09 9.46
C LYS A 41 -4.00 28.85 8.74
N ASN A 42 -4.28 28.72 7.44
CA ASN A 42 -3.88 27.56 6.62
C ASN A 42 -4.37 26.21 7.19
N GLY A 43 -5.59 26.16 7.74
CA GLY A 43 -6.11 24.96 8.38
C GLY A 43 -5.41 24.59 9.70
N GLN A 44 -4.51 25.43 10.22
CA GLN A 44 -3.80 25.22 11.48
C GLN A 44 -4.25 26.22 12.56
N PHE A 45 -4.30 25.79 13.82
CA PHE A 45 -4.54 26.67 14.96
C PHE A 45 -3.39 27.65 15.09
N ASN A 46 -3.73 28.94 15.04
CA ASN A 46 -2.79 30.05 15.10
C ASN A 46 -3.05 30.85 16.37
N GLY A 47 -2.68 30.27 17.52
CA GLY A 47 -2.87 30.86 18.84
C GLY A 47 -1.91 30.30 19.89
N VAL A 48 -1.87 30.95 21.05
CA VAL A 48 -1.13 30.48 22.23
C VAL A 48 -2.09 30.33 23.39
N ILE A 49 -2.05 29.17 24.05
CA ILE A 49 -2.80 28.92 25.28
C ILE A 49 -1.93 29.41 26.44
N VAL A 50 -2.44 30.41 27.17
CA VAL A 50 -1.70 31.04 28.27
C VAL A 50 -2.23 30.53 29.60
N VAL A 51 -1.39 29.79 30.32
CA VAL A 51 -1.67 29.36 31.69
C VAL A 51 -0.91 30.24 32.66
N GLY A 52 -1.58 30.72 33.71
CA GLY A 52 -0.97 31.57 34.72
C GLY A 52 -0.03 30.78 35.65
N ASP A 53 1.04 31.43 36.14
CA ASP A 53 2.02 30.87 37.11
C ASP A 53 1.41 30.44 38.47
N LYS A 54 0.12 30.71 38.68
CA LYS A 54 -0.66 30.28 39.86
C LYS A 54 -1.88 29.41 39.50
N ALA A 55 -1.95 28.90 38.27
CA ALA A 55 -3.04 28.04 37.84
C ALA A 55 -3.07 26.76 38.68
N ALA A 56 -4.26 26.20 38.91
CA ALA A 56 -4.36 24.90 39.54
C ALA A 56 -3.76 23.83 38.61
N ALA A 57 -3.27 22.72 39.17
CA ALA A 57 -2.74 21.63 38.34
C ALA A 57 -3.79 21.10 37.34
N GLU A 58 -5.07 21.13 37.74
CA GLU A 58 -6.23 20.79 36.90
C GLU A 58 -6.35 21.73 35.68
N ASP A 59 -6.08 23.03 35.83
CA ASP A 59 -6.13 24.00 34.74
C ASP A 59 -4.95 23.83 33.77
N VAL A 60 -3.80 23.38 34.27
CA VAL A 60 -2.62 23.05 33.45
C VAL A 60 -2.93 21.81 32.60
N VAL A 61 -3.50 20.76 33.20
CA VAL A 61 -3.89 19.55 32.48
C VAL A 61 -5.00 19.85 31.46
N GLY A 62 -6.05 20.57 31.86
CA GLY A 62 -7.11 20.97 30.93
C GLY A 62 -6.62 21.85 29.78
N SER A 63 -5.57 22.66 29.99
CA SER A 63 -4.94 23.43 28.90
C SER A 63 -4.17 22.56 27.92
N ILE A 64 -3.61 21.44 28.38
CA ILE A 64 -2.94 20.44 27.53
C ILE A 64 -4.00 19.67 26.76
N ASP A 65 -5.09 19.26 27.39
CA ASP A 65 -6.19 18.55 26.72
C ASP A 65 -6.84 19.41 25.61
N ILE A 66 -7.03 20.71 25.87
CA ILE A 66 -7.52 21.67 24.87
C ILE A 66 -6.48 21.84 23.74
N ALA A 67 -5.18 21.89 24.05
CA ALA A 67 -4.13 21.98 23.04
C ALA A 67 -4.12 20.74 22.13
N THR A 68 -4.20 19.56 22.74
CA THR A 68 -4.20 18.26 22.05
C THR A 68 -5.47 18.07 21.22
N SER A 69 -6.64 18.43 21.76
CA SER A 69 -7.91 18.32 21.01
C SER A 69 -8.00 19.32 19.87
N LEU A 70 -7.45 20.53 20.02
CA LEU A 70 -7.27 21.46 18.91
C LEU A 70 -6.26 20.93 17.89
N GLN A 71 -5.15 20.34 18.31
CA GLN A 71 -4.18 19.72 17.40
C GLN A 71 -4.82 18.57 16.60
N TYR A 72 -5.70 17.78 17.22
CA TYR A 72 -6.40 16.65 16.63
C TYR A 72 -7.56 17.09 15.71
N ALA A 73 -8.31 18.13 16.10
CA ALA A 73 -9.40 18.71 15.30
C ALA A 73 -8.94 19.45 14.03
N LEU A 74 -7.65 19.76 13.89
CA LEU A 74 -7.09 20.40 12.69
C LEU A 74 -6.84 19.41 11.54
N GLY A 75 -7.21 18.14 11.72
CA GLY A 75 -6.66 17.06 10.92
C GLY A 75 -5.18 16.89 11.23
N GLN A 76 -4.66 15.70 10.98
CA GLN A 76 -3.23 15.52 10.79
C GLN A 76 -2.72 16.63 9.85
N PRO A 77 -1.47 17.13 9.99
CA PRO A 77 -0.88 17.86 8.88
C PRO A 77 -1.13 17.01 7.64
N VAL A 78 -1.91 17.55 6.68
CA VAL A 78 -1.94 17.01 5.32
C VAL A 78 -0.49 16.68 5.03
N ALA A 79 -0.18 15.43 4.68
CA ALA A 79 1.14 15.04 4.23
C ALA A 79 1.44 15.94 3.03
N GLN A 80 2.01 17.11 3.31
CA GLN A 80 2.41 18.03 2.29
C GLN A 80 3.68 17.39 1.79
N ALA A 81 3.57 16.72 0.64
CA ALA A 81 4.72 16.22 -0.08
C ALA A 81 5.70 17.38 -0.25
N THR A 82 6.71 17.45 0.62
CA THR A 82 7.92 18.21 0.34
C THR A 82 8.75 17.31 -0.56
N GLN A 83 8.50 17.36 -1.86
CA GLN A 83 9.43 16.85 -2.86
C GLN A 83 10.45 17.94 -3.20
N PRO A 84 11.74 17.59 -3.37
CA PRO A 84 12.76 18.50 -3.88
C PRO A 84 12.64 18.62 -5.41
N GLY A 85 12.40 19.84 -5.89
CA GLY A 85 12.72 20.23 -7.26
C GLY A 85 11.61 20.03 -8.29
N GLY A 86 10.85 21.09 -8.55
CA GLY A 86 9.97 21.20 -9.73
C GLY A 86 8.66 21.90 -9.41
N GLN A 87 8.31 22.94 -10.17
CA GLN A 87 7.04 23.65 -10.07
C GLN A 87 5.89 22.82 -10.70
N GLY A 88 5.60 21.63 -10.17
CA GLY A 88 4.41 20.84 -10.49
C GLY A 88 3.28 21.16 -9.51
N GLY A 89 2.05 21.28 -9.99
CA GLY A 89 0.90 21.61 -9.15
C GLY A 89 0.66 20.58 -8.06
N TYR A 90 0.50 21.03 -6.81
CA TYR A 90 0.12 20.18 -5.69
C TYR A 90 -1.25 19.55 -5.95
N LEU A 91 -1.33 18.23 -5.98
CA LEU A 91 -2.60 17.55 -5.76
C LEU A 91 -2.83 17.52 -4.24
N SER A 92 -3.79 18.30 -3.75
CA SER A 92 -4.22 18.26 -2.36
C SER A 92 -5.43 17.35 -2.29
N ILE A 93 -5.22 16.09 -1.95
CA ILE A 93 -6.31 15.20 -1.54
C ILE A 93 -6.72 15.64 -0.12
N SER A 94 -8.01 15.81 0.10
CA SER A 94 -8.56 16.17 1.42
C SER A 94 -9.03 14.90 2.12
N GLY A 95 -8.71 14.74 3.40
CA GLY A 95 -9.09 13.57 4.20
C GLY A 95 -7.87 12.83 4.76
N ASP A 96 -8.11 11.61 5.23
CA ASP A 96 -7.07 10.66 5.62
C ASP A 96 -6.49 10.01 4.36
N ALA A 97 -5.31 10.45 3.93
CA ALA A 97 -4.72 10.03 2.68
C ALA A 97 -3.19 10.07 2.77
N VAL A 98 -2.56 9.07 2.16
CA VAL A 98 -1.11 8.95 2.03
C VAL A 98 -0.73 8.72 0.57
N SER A 99 0.37 9.32 0.12
CA SER A 99 0.93 9.04 -1.20
C SER A 99 1.81 7.79 -1.13
N VAL A 100 1.76 6.96 -2.18
CA VAL A 100 2.70 5.85 -2.35
C VAL A 100 4.13 6.39 -2.54
N SER A 101 4.30 7.54 -3.19
CA SER A 101 5.63 8.13 -3.39
C SER A 101 6.22 8.65 -2.09
N GLU A 102 7.51 8.38 -1.89
CA GLU A 102 8.31 8.86 -0.76
C GLU A 102 9.23 10.02 -1.15
N PRO A 103 9.70 10.87 -0.20
CA PRO A 103 10.53 12.05 -0.50
C PRO A 103 11.81 11.80 -1.30
N ASN A 104 12.31 10.57 -1.30
CA ASN A 104 13.54 10.14 -1.97
C ASN A 104 13.30 8.99 -2.95
N ASP A 105 12.05 8.58 -3.14
CA ASP A 105 11.67 7.47 -4.00
C ASP A 105 10.27 7.73 -4.59
N LEU A 106 10.25 8.15 -5.85
CA LEU A 106 9.00 8.47 -6.54
C LEU A 106 8.49 7.22 -7.24
N LEU A 107 7.17 7.05 -7.31
CA LEU A 107 6.60 5.97 -8.11
C LEU A 107 6.76 6.28 -9.60
N GLU A 108 7.63 5.54 -10.27
CA GLU A 108 7.94 5.71 -11.69
C GLU A 108 7.10 4.77 -12.60
N ILE A 109 7.13 5.02 -13.90
CA ILE A 109 6.47 4.14 -14.89
C ILE A 109 7.18 2.78 -14.90
N GLN A 110 6.40 1.70 -14.93
CA GLN A 110 6.78 0.29 -14.81
C GLN A 110 7.28 -0.12 -13.42
N GLU A 111 7.27 0.81 -12.46
CA GLU A 111 7.54 0.51 -11.07
C GLU A 111 6.25 0.10 -10.35
N ARG A 112 6.37 -0.85 -9.42
CA ARG A 112 5.25 -1.34 -8.63
C ARG A 112 5.08 -0.56 -7.34
N LEU A 113 3.84 -0.47 -6.85
CA LEU A 113 3.52 0.22 -5.59
C LEU A 113 4.38 -0.29 -4.42
N GLY A 114 4.53 -1.62 -4.32
CA GLY A 114 5.28 -2.30 -3.29
C GLY A 114 6.78 -2.12 -3.33
N ALA A 115 7.35 -1.69 -4.47
CA ALA A 115 8.76 -1.38 -4.58
C ALA A 115 9.09 -0.04 -3.87
N VAL A 116 8.17 0.92 -3.95
CA VAL A 116 8.29 2.25 -3.33
C VAL A 116 7.78 2.25 -1.89
N LYS A 117 6.62 1.61 -1.65
CA LYS A 117 5.91 1.63 -0.37
C LYS A 117 5.39 0.25 -0.03
N GLU A 118 6.22 -0.53 0.66
CA GLU A 118 5.90 -1.93 1.02
C GLU A 118 4.74 -2.07 2.01
N THR A 119 4.56 -1.12 2.94
CA THR A 119 3.57 -1.23 4.03
C THR A 119 3.11 0.14 4.49
N LEU A 120 1.81 0.27 4.76
CA LEU A 120 1.17 1.37 5.46
C LEU A 120 0.76 0.92 6.87
N THR A 121 0.85 1.86 7.81
CA THR A 121 0.57 1.65 9.24
C THR A 121 -0.34 2.75 9.78
N GLU A 122 -0.64 2.70 11.08
CA GLU A 122 -1.31 3.80 11.80
C GLU A 122 -0.59 5.17 11.69
N PHE A 123 0.70 5.20 11.35
CA PHE A 123 1.44 6.44 11.14
C PHE A 123 1.20 7.07 9.75
N ASP A 124 0.67 6.28 8.82
CA ASP A 124 0.39 6.69 7.45
C ASP A 124 -1.09 7.03 7.27
N LEU A 125 -1.99 6.23 7.86
CA LEU A 125 -3.45 6.36 7.74
C LEU A 125 -4.12 6.19 9.11
N ALA A 126 -5.00 7.12 9.48
CA ALA A 126 -5.85 7.01 10.66
C ALA A 126 -6.79 5.79 10.60
N GLY A 127 -7.22 5.38 9.41
CA GLY A 127 -8.00 4.15 9.21
C GLY A 127 -7.28 2.88 9.70
N LEU A 128 -5.95 2.89 9.76
CA LEU A 128 -5.12 1.78 10.25
C LEU A 128 -4.79 1.87 11.74
N GLN A 129 -5.45 2.76 12.49
CA GLN A 129 -5.17 2.90 13.91
C GLN A 129 -5.48 1.60 14.67
N GLY A 130 -4.50 1.13 15.45
CA GLY A 130 -4.67 0.00 16.34
C GLY A 130 -5.64 0.28 17.50
N GLY A 131 -5.87 -0.72 18.33
CA GLY A 131 -6.76 -0.62 19.48
C GLY A 131 -6.49 -1.67 20.55
N THR A 132 -7.40 -1.77 21.51
CA THR A 132 -7.35 -2.80 22.56
C THR A 132 -8.66 -3.57 22.51
N ILE A 133 -8.58 -4.90 22.49
CA ILE A 133 -9.72 -5.79 22.67
C ILE A 133 -9.70 -6.35 24.11
N VAL A 134 -10.87 -6.46 24.74
CA VAL A 134 -11.00 -6.89 26.13
C VAL A 134 -12.02 -8.02 26.22
N THR A 135 -11.56 -9.23 26.50
CA THR A 135 -12.41 -10.40 26.70
C THR A 135 -12.52 -10.74 28.19
N ASP A 136 -13.38 -11.69 28.57
CA ASP A 136 -13.45 -12.17 29.96
C ASP A 136 -12.16 -12.96 30.36
N GLU A 137 -11.34 -13.38 29.39
CA GLU A 137 -10.04 -14.05 29.60
C GLU A 137 -8.86 -13.06 29.73
N GLY A 138 -8.95 -11.85 29.16
CA GLY A 138 -7.87 -10.88 29.23
C GLY A 138 -8.07 -9.66 28.34
N SER A 139 -6.98 -8.91 28.13
CA SER A 139 -6.98 -7.79 27.18
C SER A 139 -5.68 -7.81 26.41
N THR A 140 -5.74 -7.49 25.13
CA THR A 140 -4.56 -7.40 24.27
C THR A 140 -4.70 -6.18 23.35
N ASP A 141 -3.56 -5.60 23.00
CA ASP A 141 -3.51 -4.56 21.99
C ASP A 141 -3.42 -5.22 20.60
N TYR A 142 -3.97 -4.54 19.59
CA TYR A 142 -3.91 -4.97 18.20
C TYR A 142 -3.40 -3.86 17.30
N ASN A 143 -2.69 -4.26 16.24
CA ASN A 143 -2.12 -3.39 15.23
C ASN A 143 -2.65 -3.77 13.84
N GLN A 144 -2.78 -2.79 12.95
CA GLN A 144 -3.22 -2.99 11.57
C GLN A 144 -2.12 -2.61 10.58
N TYR A 145 -2.06 -3.34 9.47
CA TYR A 145 -1.14 -3.08 8.37
C TYR A 145 -1.84 -3.25 7.03
N LEU A 146 -1.54 -2.37 6.08
CA LEU A 146 -1.87 -2.57 4.67
C LEU A 146 -0.59 -2.76 3.89
N ARG A 147 -0.39 -3.92 3.27
CA ARG A 147 0.87 -4.34 2.66
C ARG A 147 0.77 -4.44 1.15
N PHE A 148 1.84 -4.04 0.50
CA PHE A 148 2.10 -4.16 -0.93
C PHE A 148 3.40 -4.93 -1.22
N GLU A 149 4.01 -5.58 -0.20
CA GLU A 149 5.36 -6.21 -0.23
C GLU A 149 5.68 -6.98 -1.53
N ASP A 150 6.53 -6.40 -2.38
CA ASP A 150 7.02 -6.98 -3.63
C ASP A 150 8.37 -7.68 -3.40
N THR A 151 8.35 -8.95 -2.94
CA THR A 151 9.60 -9.71 -2.76
C THR A 151 10.09 -10.41 -4.03
N LEU A 152 11.40 -10.55 -4.23
CA LEU A 152 11.96 -11.34 -5.35
C LEU A 152 11.63 -12.85 -5.27
N ASN A 153 11.18 -13.33 -4.11
CA ASN A 153 10.80 -14.72 -3.94
C ASN A 153 9.31 -14.90 -4.25
N THR A 154 8.97 -15.13 -5.51
CA THR A 154 7.59 -15.38 -5.97
C THR A 154 6.96 -16.64 -5.36
N SER A 155 7.73 -17.48 -4.68
CA SER A 155 7.23 -18.63 -3.91
C SER A 155 7.01 -18.30 -2.42
N SER A 156 7.29 -17.06 -2.00
CA SER A 156 6.99 -16.56 -0.66
C SER A 156 5.49 -16.47 -0.49
N THR A 157 4.97 -16.94 0.65
CA THR A 157 3.57 -16.69 1.01
C THR A 157 3.30 -15.20 1.17
N ARG A 158 4.32 -14.36 1.42
CA ARG A 158 4.23 -12.89 1.52
C ARG A 158 4.42 -12.15 0.19
N TYR A 159 4.56 -12.87 -0.93
CA TYR A 159 4.68 -12.21 -2.24
C TYR A 159 3.33 -11.60 -2.61
N ILE A 160 3.31 -10.27 -2.73
CA ILE A 160 2.22 -9.50 -3.32
C ILE A 160 2.75 -8.99 -4.65
N HIS A 161 1.95 -9.10 -5.71
CA HIS A 161 2.32 -8.63 -7.04
C HIS A 161 1.55 -7.34 -7.29
N SER A 162 1.92 -6.30 -6.55
CA SER A 162 1.18 -5.04 -6.52
C SER A 162 1.17 -4.35 -7.89
N GLY A 163 0.23 -3.43 -8.08
CA GLY A 163 0.04 -2.74 -9.36
C GLY A 163 1.23 -1.85 -9.73
N SER A 164 1.31 -1.50 -11.01
CA SER A 164 2.35 -0.61 -11.53
C SER A 164 1.76 0.47 -12.43
N VAL A 165 2.38 1.64 -12.47
CA VAL A 165 1.99 2.67 -13.44
C VAL A 165 2.52 2.30 -14.82
N VAL A 166 1.68 2.33 -15.85
CA VAL A 166 2.05 1.97 -17.22
C VAL A 166 1.60 3.05 -18.21
N PHE A 167 2.24 3.11 -19.36
CA PHE A 167 1.77 3.91 -20.50
C PHE A 167 1.54 2.96 -21.69
N GLU A 168 0.31 2.49 -21.86
CA GLU A 168 -0.05 1.47 -22.85
C GLU A 168 -1.51 1.58 -23.31
N GLU A 169 -1.95 0.65 -24.15
CA GLU A 169 -3.35 0.52 -24.60
C GLU A 169 -4.14 -0.30 -23.57
N ASP A 170 -5.31 0.18 -23.14
CA ASP A 170 -6.24 -0.56 -22.29
C ASP A 170 -7.13 -1.55 -23.08
N GLU A 171 -8.05 -2.23 -22.38
CA GLU A 171 -9.00 -3.19 -22.98
C GLU A 171 -10.02 -2.56 -23.96
N ASP A 172 -10.03 -1.23 -24.13
CA ASP A 172 -10.86 -0.48 -25.08
C ASP A 172 -10.04 0.15 -26.23
N ASP A 173 -8.79 -0.29 -26.41
CA ASP A 173 -7.83 0.27 -27.38
C ASP A 173 -7.56 1.77 -27.13
N ILE A 174 -7.65 2.25 -25.88
CA ILE A 174 -7.33 3.63 -25.49
C ILE A 174 -5.90 3.67 -24.98
N VAL A 175 -5.06 4.51 -25.61
CA VAL A 175 -3.69 4.78 -25.16
C VAL A 175 -3.72 5.84 -24.07
N GLY A 176 -3.13 5.54 -22.91
CA GLY A 176 -3.02 6.45 -21.79
C GLY A 176 -2.01 5.99 -20.74
N ASP A 177 -1.86 6.80 -19.70
CA ASP A 177 -1.22 6.37 -18.46
C ASP A 177 -2.27 5.76 -17.50
N TYR A 178 -1.93 4.63 -16.90
CA TYR A 178 -2.83 3.88 -16.03
C TYR A 178 -2.07 3.35 -14.82
N LEU A 179 -2.73 3.27 -13.66
CA LEU A 179 -2.33 2.33 -12.62
C LEU A 179 -2.93 0.96 -12.98
N LYS A 180 -2.06 0.01 -13.32
CA LYS A 180 -2.46 -1.31 -13.81
C LYS A 180 -2.29 -2.38 -12.75
N PHE A 181 -3.28 -3.23 -12.62
CA PHE A 181 -3.19 -4.52 -11.94
C PHE A 181 -3.50 -5.64 -12.92
N VAL A 182 -2.64 -6.66 -12.96
CA VAL A 182 -2.84 -7.83 -13.82
C VAL A 182 -3.86 -8.75 -13.16
N ASP A 183 -4.75 -9.30 -13.96
CA ASP A 183 -5.79 -10.24 -13.53
C ASP A 183 -5.23 -11.39 -12.67
N GLY A 184 -5.90 -11.66 -11.55
CA GLY A 184 -5.52 -12.66 -10.55
C GLY A 184 -4.31 -12.30 -9.67
N HIS A 185 -3.67 -11.15 -9.82
CA HIS A 185 -2.62 -10.72 -8.89
C HIS A 185 -3.19 -10.11 -7.62
N THR A 186 -2.54 -10.33 -6.47
CA THR A 186 -2.95 -9.71 -5.21
C THR A 186 -2.76 -8.19 -5.26
N LEU A 187 -3.83 -7.45 -4.99
CA LEU A 187 -3.87 -5.99 -4.93
C LEU A 187 -3.15 -5.48 -3.68
N PHE A 188 -3.53 -6.04 -2.52
CA PHE A 188 -3.01 -5.72 -1.20
C PHE A 188 -3.20 -6.90 -0.24
N GLU A 189 -2.48 -6.88 0.87
CA GLU A 189 -2.79 -7.67 2.06
C GLU A 189 -3.15 -6.74 3.22
N TYR A 190 -4.30 -6.97 3.84
CA TYR A 190 -4.65 -6.38 5.12
C TYR A 190 -4.28 -7.37 6.23
N GLU A 191 -3.62 -6.90 7.29
CA GLU A 191 -3.23 -7.69 8.44
C GLU A 191 -3.69 -7.01 9.73
N LEU A 192 -4.43 -7.75 10.55
CA LEU A 192 -4.76 -7.45 11.93
C LEU A 192 -3.95 -8.39 12.84
N GLU A 193 -3.07 -7.84 13.66
CA GLU A 193 -2.17 -8.57 14.55
C GLU A 193 -2.51 -8.26 16.01
N PHE A 194 -2.77 -9.29 16.81
CA PHE A 194 -2.98 -9.17 18.26
C PHE A 194 -1.65 -9.45 18.99
N GLU A 195 -1.11 -8.48 19.75
CA GLU A 195 0.24 -8.54 20.30
C GLU A 195 0.47 -9.76 21.21
N GLU A 196 -0.45 -9.99 22.14
CA GLU A 196 -0.46 -11.16 23.03
C GLU A 196 -1.48 -12.23 22.61
N GLY A 197 -2.19 -12.02 21.50
CA GLY A 197 -3.32 -12.84 21.05
C GLY A 197 -4.64 -12.49 21.76
N ALA A 198 -5.75 -12.53 21.04
CA ALA A 198 -7.10 -12.36 21.59
C ALA A 198 -7.61 -13.70 22.11
N GLU A 199 -7.65 -13.86 23.43
CA GLU A 199 -8.06 -15.11 24.08
C GLU A 199 -9.58 -15.13 24.33
N SER A 200 -10.23 -16.25 24.00
CA SER A 200 -11.64 -16.52 24.27
C SER A 200 -11.84 -17.94 24.81
N GLU A 201 -12.76 -18.10 25.76
CA GLU A 201 -13.32 -19.39 26.16
C GLU A 201 -13.96 -20.06 24.95
N ILE A 202 -13.72 -21.37 24.81
CA ILE A 202 -14.35 -22.21 23.81
C ILE A 202 -15.51 -22.93 24.49
N ASP A 203 -16.75 -22.53 24.25
CA ASP A 203 -17.93 -23.22 24.76
C ASP A 203 -18.79 -23.81 23.62
N PHE A 204 -19.81 -24.58 23.97
CA PHE A 204 -20.83 -25.00 23.04
C PHE A 204 -21.81 -23.88 22.78
N LYS A 205 -22.12 -23.65 21.49
CA LYS A 205 -23.14 -22.70 21.11
C LYS A 205 -24.42 -22.92 21.88
N LYS A 206 -24.79 -21.92 22.66
CA LYS A 206 -25.77 -22.05 23.75
C LYS A 206 -27.10 -22.61 23.25
N GLY A 207 -27.57 -23.65 23.93
CA GLY A 207 -28.83 -24.31 23.56
C GLY A 207 -28.72 -25.28 22.37
N THR A 208 -27.52 -25.42 21.79
CA THR A 208 -27.23 -26.42 20.77
C THR A 208 -26.36 -27.56 21.34
N SER A 209 -26.23 -28.63 20.57
CA SER A 209 -25.18 -29.64 20.75
C SER A 209 -24.17 -29.56 19.59
N GLY A 210 -24.14 -28.40 18.92
CA GLY A 210 -23.55 -28.16 17.61
C GLY A 210 -22.07 -27.76 17.68
N PRO A 211 -21.60 -26.94 16.72
CA PRO A 211 -20.22 -26.46 16.73
C PRO A 211 -19.94 -25.63 18.00
N ARG A 212 -18.64 -25.50 18.31
CA ARG A 212 -18.21 -24.68 19.44
C ARG A 212 -18.09 -23.23 18.99
N GLU A 213 -18.22 -22.31 19.92
CA GLU A 213 -18.09 -20.87 19.71
C GLU A 213 -16.94 -20.32 20.55
N LEU A 214 -16.58 -19.07 20.28
CA LEU A 214 -15.62 -18.26 21.02
C LEU A 214 -16.42 -17.24 21.86
N GLU A 215 -16.93 -17.67 23.02
CA GLU A 215 -17.93 -16.92 23.82
C GLU A 215 -17.46 -15.51 24.22
N ASP A 216 -16.17 -15.29 24.44
CA ASP A 216 -15.67 -14.03 24.97
C ASP A 216 -15.16 -13.05 23.90
N ILE A 217 -15.07 -13.47 22.64
CA ILE A 217 -14.77 -12.57 21.52
C ILE A 217 -16.05 -12.07 20.83
N GLU A 218 -17.15 -12.78 20.98
CA GLU A 218 -18.48 -12.31 20.57
C GLU A 218 -18.86 -11.04 21.37
N ASP A 219 -19.60 -10.14 20.72
CA ASP A 219 -19.93 -8.77 21.15
C ASP A 219 -18.76 -7.78 21.19
N GLU A 220 -17.52 -8.22 21.03
CA GLU A 220 -16.35 -7.34 21.03
C GLU A 220 -16.20 -6.58 19.72
N GLU A 221 -15.67 -5.36 19.81
CA GLU A 221 -15.54 -4.44 18.68
C GLU A 221 -14.09 -4.36 18.16
N LEU A 222 -13.94 -4.36 16.83
CA LEU A 222 -12.68 -4.21 16.11
C LEU A 222 -12.80 -3.06 15.11
N ASN A 223 -11.80 -2.18 15.09
CA ASN A 223 -11.64 -1.22 14.00
C ASN A 223 -10.88 -1.90 12.86
N ILE A 224 -11.47 -1.96 11.68
CA ILE A 224 -10.91 -2.53 10.46
C ILE A 224 -10.97 -1.46 9.37
N LEU A 225 -9.81 -0.94 8.97
CA LEU A 225 -9.68 0.05 7.90
C LEU A 225 -10.56 1.30 8.11
N GLY A 226 -10.73 1.73 9.37
CA GLY A 226 -11.51 2.90 9.76
C GLY A 226 -12.99 2.62 10.05
N LYS A 227 -13.49 1.42 9.74
CA LYS A 227 -14.85 0.98 10.05
C LYS A 227 -14.85 0.09 11.30
N VAL A 228 -15.78 0.36 12.22
CA VAL A 228 -15.96 -0.45 13.43
C VAL A 228 -16.89 -1.62 13.13
N PHE A 229 -16.43 -2.82 13.48
CA PHE A 229 -17.17 -4.07 13.36
C PHE A 229 -17.36 -4.68 14.74
N SER A 230 -18.56 -5.16 15.04
CA SER A 230 -18.82 -6.04 16.19
C SER A 230 -18.75 -7.50 15.74
N VAL A 231 -18.11 -8.37 16.50
CA VAL A 231 -18.17 -9.83 16.26
C VAL A 231 -19.53 -10.34 16.72
N VAL A 232 -20.37 -10.76 15.78
CA VAL A 232 -21.76 -11.19 16.03
C VAL A 232 -21.92 -12.71 16.06
N ASP A 233 -21.01 -13.46 15.44
CA ASP A 233 -20.97 -14.92 15.55
C ASP A 233 -19.55 -15.45 15.43
N SER A 234 -19.32 -16.62 16.01
CA SER A 234 -18.06 -17.33 15.89
C SER A 234 -18.27 -18.85 15.83
N GLU A 235 -17.45 -19.52 15.03
CA GLU A 235 -17.42 -20.99 14.96
C GLU A 235 -15.99 -21.48 15.13
N ILE A 236 -15.77 -22.49 15.97
CA ILE A 236 -14.49 -23.19 16.05
C ILE A 236 -14.68 -24.70 16.08
N ASP A 237 -13.95 -25.39 15.21
CA ASP A 237 -13.81 -26.84 15.25
C ASP A 237 -12.34 -27.21 15.42
N ILE A 238 -11.98 -27.57 16.64
CA ILE A 238 -10.62 -27.97 17.03
C ILE A 238 -10.17 -29.26 16.31
N THR A 239 -11.10 -30.10 15.84
CA THR A 239 -10.77 -31.36 15.16
C THR A 239 -10.40 -31.12 13.71
N SER A 240 -11.18 -30.31 13.00
CA SER A 240 -10.86 -29.90 11.62
C SER A 240 -9.88 -28.73 11.57
N GLN A 241 -9.65 -28.07 12.70
CA GLN A 241 -8.83 -26.85 12.84
C GLN A 241 -9.46 -25.64 12.13
N LYS A 242 -10.78 -25.66 11.93
CA LYS A 242 -11.52 -24.55 11.32
C LYS A 242 -11.83 -23.48 12.36
N VAL A 243 -11.74 -22.22 11.95
CA VAL A 243 -12.26 -21.06 12.69
C VAL A 243 -13.06 -20.16 11.74
N VAL A 244 -14.18 -19.62 12.23
CA VAL A 244 -15.04 -18.67 11.52
C VAL A 244 -15.34 -17.51 12.44
N LEU A 245 -15.29 -16.30 11.89
CA LEU A 245 -15.79 -15.08 12.52
C LEU A 245 -16.80 -14.43 11.59
N GLU A 246 -17.98 -14.10 12.13
CA GLU A 246 -18.94 -13.21 11.47
C GLU A 246 -18.94 -11.88 12.21
N MET A 247 -18.80 -10.80 11.45
CA MET A 247 -18.68 -9.44 11.94
C MET A 247 -19.73 -8.57 11.27
N LEU A 248 -20.27 -7.62 12.03
CA LEU A 248 -21.25 -6.66 11.55
C LEU A 248 -20.82 -5.25 11.91
N GLY A 249 -20.63 -4.41 10.90
CA GLY A 249 -20.45 -2.98 11.02
C GLY A 249 -21.60 -2.25 10.34
N GLY A 250 -21.53 -0.92 10.31
CA GLY A 250 -22.44 -0.11 9.51
C GLY A 250 -22.33 1.38 9.79
N ASP A 251 -23.06 2.18 9.02
CA ASP A 251 -22.99 3.64 9.08
C ASP A 251 -23.68 4.21 10.32
N VAL A 252 -24.73 3.53 10.79
CA VAL A 252 -25.47 3.90 11.99
C VAL A 252 -25.67 2.68 12.86
N LEU A 253 -25.20 2.75 14.11
CA LEU A 253 -25.53 1.84 15.19
C LEU A 253 -26.52 2.51 16.14
N ASP A 254 -27.68 1.89 16.38
CA ASP A 254 -28.65 2.41 17.34
C ASP A 254 -29.50 1.30 17.99
N THR A 255 -30.21 1.66 19.05
CA THR A 255 -31.16 0.80 19.75
C THR A 255 -32.57 1.37 19.64
N LEU A 256 -33.53 0.53 19.28
CA LEU A 256 -34.96 0.87 19.27
C LEU A 256 -35.75 -0.06 20.19
N GLU A 257 -36.76 0.50 20.86
CA GLU A 257 -37.80 -0.27 21.57
C GLU A 257 -38.93 -0.65 20.59
N GLU A 258 -39.61 -1.78 20.82
CA GLU A 258 -40.69 -2.24 19.96
C GLU A 258 -41.77 -1.15 19.77
N GLY A 259 -42.09 -0.84 18.51
CA GLY A 259 -43.01 0.22 18.11
C GLY A 259 -42.40 1.62 18.07
N GLU A 260 -41.12 1.78 18.43
CA GLU A 260 -40.40 3.05 18.29
C GLU A 260 -40.03 3.32 16.81
N THR A 261 -40.14 4.59 16.42
CA THR A 261 -39.72 5.08 15.11
C THR A 261 -38.68 6.18 15.29
N ARG A 262 -37.59 6.10 14.53
CA ARG A 262 -36.54 7.13 14.46
C ARG A 262 -36.15 7.38 13.00
N THR A 263 -35.67 8.59 12.71
CA THR A 263 -35.18 8.96 11.38
C THR A 263 -33.67 9.11 11.41
N TYR A 264 -33.00 8.45 10.47
CA TYR A 264 -31.55 8.47 10.29
C TYR A 264 -31.19 9.13 8.97
N THR A 265 -29.92 9.52 8.81
CA THR A 265 -29.41 10.10 7.57
C THR A 265 -28.10 9.45 7.20
N ILE A 266 -28.06 8.83 6.02
CA ILE A 266 -26.86 8.24 5.41
C ILE A 266 -26.67 8.93 4.06
N ASP A 267 -25.48 9.47 3.80
CA ASP A 267 -25.15 10.20 2.56
C ASP A 267 -26.16 11.29 2.14
N GLY A 268 -26.75 11.96 3.13
CA GLY A 268 -27.75 13.02 2.92
C GLY A 268 -29.15 12.50 2.52
N LYS A 269 -29.38 11.20 2.53
CA LYS A 269 -30.68 10.55 2.35
C LYS A 269 -31.28 10.17 3.70
N GLU A 270 -32.57 10.48 3.89
CA GLU A 270 -33.30 10.18 5.12
C GLU A 270 -33.92 8.78 5.10
N TYR A 271 -33.83 8.09 6.24
CA TYR A 271 -34.40 6.76 6.48
C TYR A 271 -35.28 6.80 7.72
N GLU A 272 -36.60 6.69 7.55
CA GLU A 272 -37.53 6.49 8.66
C GLU A 272 -37.57 5.00 9.01
N VAL A 273 -37.02 4.64 10.16
CA VAL A 273 -36.88 3.26 10.63
C VAL A 273 -37.79 3.05 11.84
N THR A 274 -38.58 1.99 11.80
CA THR A 274 -39.47 1.58 12.90
C THR A 274 -39.19 0.13 13.27
N LEU A 275 -38.95 -0.17 14.54
CA LEU A 275 -38.97 -1.55 15.02
C LEU A 275 -40.43 -2.00 15.14
N ILE A 276 -40.87 -2.92 14.28
CA ILE A 276 -42.29 -3.28 14.17
C ILE A 276 -42.69 -4.26 15.27
N ILE A 277 -41.89 -5.32 15.44
CA ILE A 277 -42.17 -6.43 16.32
C ILE A 277 -40.87 -7.14 16.70
N VAL A 278 -40.84 -7.64 17.92
CA VAL A 278 -39.85 -8.63 18.40
C VAL A 278 -40.60 -9.92 18.73
N SER A 279 -40.06 -11.05 18.29
CA SER A 279 -40.67 -12.37 18.46
C SER A 279 -39.97 -13.11 19.60
N ASP A 280 -40.63 -13.23 20.76
CA ASP A 280 -40.10 -14.00 21.90
C ASP A 280 -39.81 -15.47 21.57
N ALA A 281 -40.55 -16.04 20.62
CA ALA A 281 -40.49 -17.46 20.31
C ALA A 281 -39.24 -17.85 19.53
N LEU A 282 -38.77 -16.95 18.66
CA LEU A 282 -37.60 -17.17 17.79
C LEU A 282 -36.43 -16.26 18.19
N VAL A 283 -36.66 -15.25 19.04
CA VAL A 283 -35.69 -14.18 19.34
C VAL A 283 -35.24 -13.51 18.05
N SER A 284 -36.21 -12.91 17.36
CA SER A 284 -36.04 -12.29 16.03
C SER A 284 -36.81 -10.98 15.95
N ALA A 285 -36.43 -10.10 15.03
CA ALA A 285 -37.00 -8.76 14.86
C ALA A 285 -37.44 -8.48 13.43
N LYS A 286 -38.36 -7.52 13.25
CA LYS A 286 -38.69 -6.93 11.95
C LYS A 286 -38.67 -5.42 11.99
N PHE A 287 -38.07 -4.81 10.99
CA PHE A 287 -38.04 -3.37 10.82
C PHE A 287 -38.96 -2.93 9.68
N SER A 288 -39.46 -1.69 9.78
CA SER A 288 -39.96 -0.97 8.62
C SER A 288 -39.03 0.19 8.32
N VAL A 289 -38.44 0.21 7.12
CA VAL A 289 -37.56 1.28 6.66
C VAL A 289 -38.19 1.96 5.46
N ASN A 290 -38.55 3.24 5.60
CA ASN A 290 -39.25 4.02 4.57
C ASN A 290 -40.54 3.32 4.03
N GLY A 291 -41.19 2.52 4.88
CA GLY A 291 -42.39 1.75 4.54
C GLY A 291 -42.13 0.42 3.81
N GLU A 292 -40.88 0.06 3.54
CA GLU A 292 -40.45 -1.31 3.26
C GLU A 292 -40.41 -2.09 4.58
N ILE A 293 -40.69 -3.39 4.58
CA ILE A 293 -40.63 -4.24 5.78
C ILE A 293 -39.57 -5.29 5.52
N THR A 294 -38.67 -5.47 6.47
CA THR A 294 -37.62 -6.49 6.37
C THR A 294 -38.17 -7.90 6.49
N ASP A 295 -37.36 -8.88 6.12
CA ASP A 295 -37.54 -10.24 6.58
C ASP A 295 -37.42 -10.35 8.12
N GLU A 296 -37.74 -11.53 8.65
CA GLU A 296 -37.58 -11.80 10.08
C GLU A 296 -36.11 -12.09 10.35
N LEU A 297 -35.46 -11.24 11.14
CA LEU A 297 -34.01 -11.28 11.35
C LEU A 297 -33.67 -11.74 12.76
N GLU A 298 -32.85 -12.78 12.87
CA GLU A 298 -32.17 -13.20 14.10
C GLU A 298 -30.90 -12.36 14.32
N ASP A 299 -30.24 -12.60 15.46
CA ASP A 299 -28.96 -11.99 15.79
C ASP A 299 -27.90 -12.29 14.71
N GLY A 300 -27.16 -11.25 14.28
CA GLY A 300 -26.18 -11.33 13.20
C GLY A 300 -26.75 -11.46 11.78
N GLU A 301 -28.07 -11.54 11.60
CA GLU A 301 -28.70 -11.56 10.28
C GLU A 301 -28.89 -10.15 9.71
N THR A 302 -28.89 -10.08 8.37
CA THR A 302 -29.09 -8.84 7.62
C THR A 302 -30.23 -8.98 6.62
N ASP A 303 -30.74 -7.85 6.13
CA ASP A 303 -31.68 -7.78 5.01
C ASP A 303 -31.35 -6.59 4.12
N VAL A 304 -31.32 -6.83 2.80
CA VAL A 304 -31.01 -5.82 1.79
C VAL A 304 -32.30 -5.19 1.27
N LEU A 305 -32.47 -3.89 1.51
CA LEU A 305 -33.61 -3.14 1.02
C LEU A 305 -33.54 -2.94 -0.51
N ARG A 306 -34.67 -2.62 -1.13
CA ARG A 306 -34.75 -2.36 -2.59
C ARG A 306 -33.84 -1.27 -3.13
N ASP A 307 -33.37 -0.37 -2.29
CA ASP A 307 -32.44 0.70 -2.67
C ASP A 307 -30.97 0.33 -2.44
N GLY A 308 -30.69 -0.91 -2.03
CA GLY A 308 -29.36 -1.44 -1.75
C GLY A 308 -28.88 -1.20 -0.32
N THR A 309 -29.60 -0.40 0.49
CA THR A 309 -29.21 -0.21 1.90
C THR A 309 -29.51 -1.46 2.70
N GLU A 310 -28.52 -1.94 3.46
CA GLU A 310 -28.66 -3.11 4.31
C GLU A 310 -29.04 -2.73 5.75
N VAL A 311 -29.88 -3.55 6.38
CA VAL A 311 -30.20 -3.48 7.82
C VAL A 311 -29.67 -4.74 8.46
N GLY A 312 -28.95 -4.63 9.57
CA GLY A 312 -28.39 -5.78 10.29
C GLY A 312 -28.73 -5.76 11.77
N ILE A 313 -28.91 -6.94 12.36
CA ILE A 313 -29.16 -7.07 13.80
C ILE A 313 -27.84 -7.32 14.53
N ARG A 314 -27.57 -6.51 15.56
CA ARG A 314 -26.43 -6.72 16.46
C ARG A 314 -26.79 -7.53 17.71
N ASP A 315 -27.93 -7.24 18.33
CA ASP A 315 -28.42 -7.96 19.51
C ASP A 315 -29.93 -7.75 19.69
N ILE A 316 -30.62 -8.74 20.24
CA ILE A 316 -32.04 -8.71 20.57
C ILE A 316 -32.21 -9.02 22.06
N LEU A 317 -32.75 -8.06 22.80
CA LEU A 317 -32.97 -8.16 24.24
C LEU A 317 -34.47 -8.15 24.55
N PRO A 318 -35.12 -9.34 24.55
CA PRO A 318 -36.54 -9.45 24.91
C PRO A 318 -36.76 -9.23 26.41
N ASN A 319 -37.83 -8.55 26.78
CA ASN A 319 -38.19 -8.17 28.14
C ASN A 319 -39.60 -8.68 28.55
N GLU A 320 -39.68 -9.93 28.99
CA GLU A 320 -40.97 -10.53 29.42
C GLU A 320 -41.45 -10.14 30.85
N ALA A 321 -40.87 -9.14 31.51
CA ALA A 321 -41.12 -8.87 32.92
C ALA A 321 -42.42 -8.09 33.21
N GLU A 322 -43.57 -8.79 33.21
CA GLU A 322 -44.88 -8.33 33.75
C GLU A 322 -45.21 -6.85 33.38
N GLU A 323 -45.42 -6.58 32.10
CA GLU A 323 -45.55 -5.25 31.51
C GLU A 323 -46.65 -4.36 32.13
N GLU A 324 -46.25 -3.46 33.05
CA GLU A 324 -46.87 -2.12 33.14
C GLU A 324 -46.02 -1.05 32.42
N THR A 325 -44.74 -1.32 32.12
CA THR A 325 -43.83 -0.44 31.32
C THR A 325 -42.55 -1.17 30.88
N GLY A 326 -42.16 -1.01 29.60
CA GLY A 326 -40.87 -1.40 29.00
C GLY A 326 -40.98 -2.59 28.05
N GLY A 327 -40.92 -2.34 26.74
CA GLY A 327 -40.97 -3.34 25.67
C GLY A 327 -39.61 -3.94 25.32
N ASP A 328 -39.62 -4.82 24.32
CA ASP A 328 -38.42 -5.46 23.78
C ASP A 328 -37.53 -4.43 23.06
N ILE A 329 -36.21 -4.58 23.17
CA ILE A 329 -35.26 -3.69 22.52
C ILE A 329 -34.36 -4.46 21.56
N VAL A 330 -33.99 -3.81 20.47
CA VAL A 330 -33.10 -4.36 19.44
C VAL A 330 -32.01 -3.34 19.15
N GLU A 331 -30.77 -3.79 19.19
CA GLU A 331 -29.61 -3.05 18.69
C GLU A 331 -29.36 -3.47 17.23
N PHE A 332 -29.23 -2.50 16.34
CA PHE A 332 -29.19 -2.75 14.91
C PHE A 332 -28.25 -1.77 14.19
N PHE A 333 -27.81 -2.18 13.01
CA PHE A 333 -27.09 -1.35 12.05
C PHE A 333 -28.00 -0.96 10.88
N LEU A 334 -27.91 0.29 10.44
CA LEU A 334 -28.42 0.75 9.15
C LEU A 334 -27.25 1.14 8.25
N GLY A 335 -27.32 0.76 6.97
CA GLY A 335 -26.13 0.75 6.13
C GLY A 335 -25.17 -0.33 6.63
N ALA A 336 -25.72 -1.50 6.95
CA ALA A 336 -24.95 -2.60 7.52
C ALA A 336 -23.88 -3.08 6.52
N ASN A 337 -22.78 -3.58 7.09
CA ASN A 337 -21.69 -4.21 6.35
C ASN A 337 -21.34 -5.49 7.11
N LYS A 338 -21.80 -6.62 6.56
CA LYS A 338 -21.53 -7.94 7.14
C LYS A 338 -20.28 -8.51 6.50
N VAL A 339 -19.36 -9.03 7.32
CA VAL A 339 -18.14 -9.69 6.85
C VAL A 339 -18.01 -11.02 7.57
N LYS A 340 -17.89 -12.09 6.80
CA LYS A 340 -17.70 -13.44 7.29
C LYS A 340 -16.39 -14.00 6.76
N LEU A 341 -15.57 -14.45 7.70
CA LEU A 341 -14.22 -14.94 7.46
C LEU A 341 -14.11 -16.35 8.01
N SER A 342 -13.70 -17.30 7.18
CA SER A 342 -13.57 -18.72 7.50
C SER A 342 -12.19 -19.23 7.07
N ASP A 343 -11.39 -19.65 8.04
CA ASP A 343 -10.12 -20.35 7.79
C ASP A 343 -10.31 -21.83 8.11
N SER A 344 -9.99 -22.70 7.14
CA SER A 344 -10.14 -24.16 7.31
C SER A 344 -9.03 -24.83 8.13
N ASN A 345 -7.94 -24.14 8.45
CA ASN A 345 -6.85 -24.60 9.29
C ASN A 345 -6.06 -23.46 9.99
N PHE A 346 -6.52 -23.06 11.18
CA PHE A 346 -5.87 -22.01 11.98
C PHE A 346 -4.45 -22.31 12.49
N THR A 347 -3.89 -23.48 12.16
CA THR A 347 -2.55 -23.91 12.61
C THR A 347 -1.47 -23.82 11.53
N ASP A 348 -1.82 -23.39 10.32
CA ASP A 348 -0.86 -23.21 9.24
C ASP A 348 -0.81 -21.77 8.71
N ASP A 349 0.16 -21.52 7.83
CA ASP A 349 0.39 -20.21 7.21
C ASP A 349 -0.12 -20.19 5.76
N THR A 350 -1.19 -20.93 5.45
CA THR A 350 -1.86 -20.98 4.14
C THR A 350 -3.08 -20.07 4.15
N PHE A 351 -3.37 -19.45 3.02
CA PHE A 351 -4.63 -18.72 2.84
C PHE A 351 -5.73 -19.65 2.36
N ASP A 352 -6.92 -19.52 2.92
CA ASP A 352 -8.15 -20.10 2.37
C ASP A 352 -8.66 -19.22 1.22
N VAL A 353 -9.11 -19.87 0.14
CA VAL A 353 -9.52 -19.21 -1.12
C VAL A 353 -11.05 -19.22 -1.32
N SER A 354 -11.80 -19.72 -0.36
CA SER A 354 -13.27 -19.73 -0.37
C SER A 354 -13.80 -19.46 1.02
N GLY A 355 -13.07 -18.62 1.76
CA GLY A 355 -13.29 -18.33 3.16
C GLY A 355 -13.83 -16.93 3.41
N VAL A 356 -14.22 -16.19 2.38
CA VAL A 356 -14.66 -14.79 2.50
C VAL A 356 -16.05 -14.66 1.91
N GLU A 357 -16.96 -14.16 2.73
CA GLU A 357 -18.30 -13.74 2.33
C GLU A 357 -18.51 -12.31 2.87
N ILE A 358 -18.94 -11.40 2.02
CA ILE A 358 -19.21 -10.00 2.40
C ILE A 358 -20.65 -9.69 1.98
N HIS A 359 -21.40 -9.07 2.88
CA HIS A 359 -22.86 -9.00 2.84
C HIS A 359 -23.49 -10.40 2.85
N GLU A 360 -23.88 -10.91 1.68
CA GLU A 360 -24.38 -12.28 1.45
C GLU A 360 -23.76 -12.91 0.19
N GLU A 361 -22.63 -12.36 -0.27
CA GLU A 361 -21.93 -12.75 -1.50
C GLU A 361 -20.57 -13.38 -1.17
N ASP A 362 -20.30 -14.55 -1.76
CA ASP A 362 -18.98 -15.19 -1.70
C ASP A 362 -18.00 -14.34 -2.52
N ILE A 363 -16.93 -13.83 -1.91
CA ILE A 363 -15.93 -13.02 -2.63
C ILE A 363 -14.81 -13.94 -3.12
N GLU A 364 -14.86 -14.30 -4.38
CA GLU A 364 -14.10 -15.43 -4.93
C GLU A 364 -12.63 -15.12 -5.16
N ASP A 365 -12.32 -13.82 -5.31
CA ASP A 365 -10.97 -13.28 -5.43
C ASP A 365 -10.34 -12.91 -4.09
N ALA A 366 -11.10 -13.05 -3.00
CA ALA A 366 -10.64 -12.79 -1.67
C ALA A 366 -10.11 -14.05 -0.99
N LYS A 367 -9.13 -13.85 -0.11
CA LYS A 367 -8.49 -14.91 0.64
C LYS A 367 -8.29 -14.49 2.08
N VAL A 368 -8.46 -15.44 2.98
CA VAL A 368 -8.29 -15.21 4.41
C VAL A 368 -7.31 -16.19 5.03
N GLN A 369 -6.57 -15.72 6.03
CA GLN A 369 -5.78 -16.57 6.92
C GLN A 369 -5.99 -16.09 8.35
N MET A 370 -6.39 -16.98 9.24
CA MET A 370 -6.52 -16.73 10.66
C MET A 370 -5.66 -17.70 11.44
N THR A 371 -4.60 -17.21 12.09
CA THR A 371 -3.70 -18.06 12.88
C THR A 371 -4.05 -18.00 14.36
N GLY A 372 -4.04 -19.15 15.04
CA GLY A 372 -4.41 -19.20 16.44
C GLY A 372 -3.91 -20.43 17.19
N LYS A 373 -4.08 -20.42 18.51
CA LYS A 373 -3.62 -21.50 19.41
C LYS A 373 -4.74 -21.95 20.33
N VAL A 374 -4.92 -23.27 20.43
CA VAL A 374 -5.87 -23.87 21.37
C VAL A 374 -5.17 -24.29 22.66
N SER A 375 -5.66 -23.82 23.80
CA SER A 375 -5.27 -24.30 25.13
C SER A 375 -6.28 -25.33 25.64
N THR A 376 -6.00 -26.61 25.40
CA THR A 376 -6.87 -27.71 25.90
C THR A 376 -6.97 -27.81 27.43
N ARG A 377 -6.12 -27.11 28.18
CA ARG A 377 -6.16 -27.10 29.65
C ARG A 377 -7.16 -26.08 30.19
N ASN A 378 -7.24 -24.93 29.52
CA ASN A 378 -8.11 -23.84 29.91
C ASN A 378 -9.39 -23.82 29.07
N GLU A 379 -9.46 -24.67 28.03
CA GLU A 379 -10.55 -24.68 27.05
C GLU A 379 -10.67 -23.33 26.31
N THR A 380 -9.55 -22.65 26.07
CA THR A 380 -9.48 -21.35 25.38
C THR A 380 -8.85 -21.45 23.99
N PHE A 381 -9.17 -20.48 23.13
CA PHE A 381 -8.53 -20.22 21.85
C PHE A 381 -7.93 -18.81 21.86
N GLU A 382 -6.69 -18.68 21.41
CA GLU A 382 -5.95 -17.43 21.29
C GLU A 382 -5.78 -17.11 19.80
N LEU A 383 -6.55 -16.15 19.28
CA LEU A 383 -6.43 -15.65 17.90
C LEU A 383 -5.23 -14.70 17.83
N GLN A 384 -4.28 -14.98 16.93
CA GLN A 384 -3.03 -14.23 16.84
C GLN A 384 -3.03 -13.23 15.69
N THR A 385 -3.43 -13.67 14.50
CA THR A 385 -3.48 -12.81 13.32
C THR A 385 -4.70 -13.13 12.48
N LEU A 386 -5.25 -12.10 11.84
CA LEU A 386 -6.20 -12.20 10.74
C LEU A 386 -5.58 -11.48 9.54
N LYS A 387 -5.40 -12.20 8.44
CA LYS A 387 -4.89 -11.66 7.18
C LYS A 387 -5.92 -11.82 6.09
N TYR A 388 -6.04 -10.81 5.27
CA TYR A 388 -6.96 -10.74 4.16
C TYR A 388 -6.22 -10.31 2.90
N ARG A 389 -6.52 -10.93 1.76
CA ARG A 389 -5.99 -10.54 0.46
C ARG A 389 -7.11 -10.45 -0.54
N LEU A 390 -7.11 -9.39 -1.32
CA LEU A 390 -7.95 -9.26 -2.50
C LEU A 390 -7.10 -9.43 -3.76
N GLN A 391 -7.56 -10.23 -4.71
CA GLN A 391 -6.97 -10.32 -6.04
C GLN A 391 -7.65 -9.35 -7.01
N ALA A 392 -6.90 -8.92 -8.02
CA ALA A 392 -7.42 -8.16 -9.13
C ALA A 392 -8.36 -9.06 -9.91
N ASP A 393 -9.64 -8.74 -9.94
CA ASP A 393 -10.57 -9.26 -10.93
C ASP A 393 -11.44 -8.11 -11.42
N SER A 394 -11.61 -8.07 -12.74
CA SER A 394 -12.44 -7.12 -13.44
C SER A 394 -13.25 -7.89 -14.47
N PRO A 395 -14.47 -7.42 -14.80
CA PRO A 395 -15.31 -8.07 -15.82
C PRO A 395 -14.64 -8.24 -17.20
N ARG A 396 -13.49 -7.60 -17.42
CA ARG A 396 -12.79 -7.50 -18.71
C ARG A 396 -11.34 -8.00 -18.70
N GLY A 397 -10.81 -8.51 -17.59
CA GLY A 397 -9.42 -8.96 -17.46
C GLY A 397 -8.59 -7.99 -16.63
N ASP A 398 -7.41 -7.57 -17.12
CA ASP A 398 -6.54 -6.64 -16.39
C ASP A 398 -7.28 -5.35 -16.00
N ILE A 399 -6.97 -4.80 -14.82
CA ILE A 399 -7.53 -3.55 -14.32
C ILE A 399 -6.65 -2.38 -14.79
N TYR A 400 -7.25 -1.41 -15.47
CA TYR A 400 -6.60 -0.17 -15.93
C TYR A 400 -7.27 1.06 -15.31
N ILE A 401 -6.69 1.58 -14.23
CA ILE A 401 -7.25 2.74 -13.51
C ILE A 401 -6.73 4.01 -14.19
N ALA A 402 -7.64 4.81 -14.75
CA ALA A 402 -7.30 6.07 -15.39
C ALA A 402 -7.07 7.20 -14.36
N PRO A 403 -6.38 8.30 -14.73
CA PRO A 403 -6.16 9.43 -13.83
C PRO A 403 -7.47 10.00 -13.27
N GLY A 404 -7.54 10.17 -11.96
CA GLY A 404 -8.69 10.67 -11.22
C GLY A 404 -9.67 9.61 -10.75
N HIS A 405 -9.38 8.32 -10.95
CA HIS A 405 -10.26 7.21 -10.55
C HIS A 405 -9.64 6.33 -9.45
N GLY A 406 -10.50 5.60 -8.74
CA GLY A 406 -10.13 4.63 -7.71
C GLY A 406 -10.29 3.19 -8.14
N ILE A 407 -9.58 2.25 -7.50
CA ILE A 407 -9.59 0.83 -7.90
C ILE A 407 -10.98 0.21 -7.77
N ARG A 408 -11.75 0.62 -6.76
CA ARG A 408 -13.11 0.11 -6.52
C ARG A 408 -14.03 0.23 -7.74
N GLU A 409 -13.86 1.27 -8.55
CA GLU A 409 -14.68 1.51 -9.75
C GLU A 409 -14.48 0.45 -10.85
N TYR A 410 -13.43 -0.36 -10.75
CA TYR A 410 -13.01 -1.32 -11.79
C TYR A 410 -13.12 -2.79 -11.37
N LEU A 411 -13.40 -3.08 -10.10
CA LEU A 411 -13.55 -4.45 -9.60
C LEU A 411 -14.90 -5.04 -10.05
N ASP A 412 -14.95 -6.36 -10.30
CA ASP A 412 -16.23 -7.07 -10.48
C ASP A 412 -17.01 -7.12 -9.16
N GLU A 413 -16.31 -7.39 -8.05
CA GLU A 413 -16.82 -7.44 -6.67
C GLU A 413 -16.18 -6.32 -5.81
N PRO A 414 -16.65 -5.06 -5.91
CA PRO A 414 -16.10 -3.94 -5.13
C PRO A 414 -16.21 -4.13 -3.61
N GLU A 415 -17.13 -4.97 -3.14
CA GLU A 415 -17.34 -5.38 -1.76
C GLU A 415 -16.08 -6.02 -1.16
N GLY A 416 -15.23 -6.65 -1.99
CA GLY A 416 -13.93 -7.20 -1.60
C GLY A 416 -12.96 -6.18 -0.99
N MET A 417 -13.25 -4.88 -1.08
CA MET A 417 -12.50 -3.84 -0.38
C MET A 417 -12.76 -3.81 1.14
N LEU A 418 -13.52 -4.75 1.71
CA LEU A 418 -13.91 -4.91 3.13
C LEU A 418 -14.79 -3.81 3.73
N SER A 419 -14.62 -2.57 3.30
CA SER A 419 -15.45 -1.44 3.72
C SER A 419 -15.44 -0.35 2.65
N ASP A 420 -16.48 0.48 2.61
CA ASP A 420 -16.62 1.58 1.64
C ASP A 420 -15.82 2.85 1.98
N ASP A 421 -15.09 2.83 3.10
CA ASP A 421 -14.49 4.03 3.70
C ASP A 421 -13.07 4.34 3.15
N TRP A 422 -12.50 3.45 2.34
CA TRP A 422 -11.15 3.60 1.79
C TRP A 422 -11.04 3.14 0.32
N ASP A 423 -9.99 3.61 -0.38
CA ASP A 423 -9.73 3.27 -1.77
C ASP A 423 -8.25 3.52 -2.15
N VAL A 424 -7.78 2.88 -3.22
CA VAL A 424 -6.49 3.17 -3.86
C VAL A 424 -6.76 3.97 -5.14
N ARG A 425 -6.27 5.21 -5.20
CA ARG A 425 -6.56 6.14 -6.29
C ARG A 425 -5.34 6.44 -7.13
N TYR A 426 -5.52 6.48 -8.45
CA TYR A 426 -4.50 6.93 -9.39
C TYR A 426 -4.82 8.35 -9.85
N GLU A 427 -3.96 9.30 -9.53
CA GLU A 427 -4.19 10.72 -9.81
C GLU A 427 -3.40 11.25 -11.02
N GLY A 428 -2.76 10.34 -11.76
CA GLY A 428 -2.00 10.64 -12.97
C GLY A 428 -0.52 10.95 -12.74
N LEU A 429 0.23 11.03 -13.84
CA LEU A 429 1.64 11.38 -13.82
C LEU A 429 1.87 12.84 -13.37
N MET A 430 2.85 13.03 -12.49
CA MET A 430 3.33 14.36 -12.16
C MET A 430 4.23 14.92 -13.27
N ASP A 431 4.10 16.21 -13.57
CA ASP A 431 5.04 16.90 -14.45
C ASP A 431 6.35 17.16 -13.69
N THR A 432 7.34 16.29 -13.90
CA THR A 432 8.71 16.42 -13.35
C THR A 432 9.58 17.37 -14.18
N GLY A 433 9.02 17.99 -15.22
CA GLY A 433 9.76 18.76 -16.22
C GLY A 433 10.26 17.88 -17.37
N VAL A 434 11.05 18.48 -18.25
CA VAL A 434 11.64 17.79 -19.41
C VAL A 434 13.15 17.95 -19.39
N SER A 435 13.87 16.84 -19.56
CA SER A 435 15.29 16.86 -19.90
C SER A 435 15.43 16.98 -21.42
N ILE A 436 16.13 18.01 -21.88
CA ILE A 436 16.34 18.21 -23.31
C ILE A 436 17.53 17.36 -23.74
N ILE A 437 17.25 16.37 -24.59
CA ILE A 437 18.27 15.71 -25.41
C ILE A 437 18.22 16.36 -26.78
N ARG A 438 19.35 16.89 -27.25
CA ARG A 438 19.45 17.64 -28.49
C ARG A 438 20.46 16.99 -29.44
N PHE A 439 20.06 16.88 -30.70
CA PHE A 439 20.94 16.49 -31.80
C PHE A 439 21.23 17.74 -32.62
N ASP A 440 22.47 18.21 -32.59
CA ASP A 440 22.90 19.39 -33.32
C ASP A 440 23.70 19.00 -34.55
N ALA A 441 23.31 19.50 -35.72
CA ALA A 441 24.07 19.28 -36.94
C ALA A 441 25.43 19.98 -36.82
N ASN A 442 26.51 19.23 -37.02
CA ASN A 442 27.88 19.69 -36.97
C ASN A 442 28.51 19.68 -38.37
N GLY A 443 27.92 20.43 -39.29
CA GLY A 443 28.30 20.42 -40.71
C GLY A 443 27.20 19.81 -41.58
N ASP A 444 27.59 19.28 -42.75
CA ASP A 444 26.69 18.57 -43.67
C ASP A 444 26.57 17.07 -43.37
N ASP A 445 27.56 16.50 -42.68
CA ASP A 445 27.78 15.06 -42.62
C ASP A 445 27.77 14.47 -41.19
N SER A 446 27.64 15.28 -40.14
CA SER A 446 27.66 14.81 -38.75
C SER A 446 26.68 15.51 -37.81
N TYR A 447 26.42 14.88 -36.65
CA TYR A 447 25.65 15.44 -35.53
C TYR A 447 26.36 15.22 -34.20
N ASP A 448 26.21 16.21 -33.32
CA ASP A 448 26.58 16.14 -31.91
C ASP A 448 25.34 15.82 -31.04
N LEU A 449 25.55 15.08 -29.95
CA LEU A 449 24.56 14.76 -28.92
C LEU A 449 24.82 15.63 -27.69
N GLN A 450 23.85 16.48 -27.36
CA GLN A 450 23.84 17.30 -26.17
C GLN A 450 22.76 16.84 -25.19
N PHE A 451 23.13 16.61 -23.93
CA PHE A 451 22.20 16.27 -22.85
C PHE A 451 22.71 16.73 -21.49
N THR A 452 21.81 16.83 -20.50
CA THR A 452 22.16 17.07 -19.10
C THR A 452 21.88 15.81 -18.29
N ASN A 453 22.86 15.31 -17.54
CA ASN A 453 22.65 14.14 -16.68
C ASN A 453 21.92 14.51 -15.36
N ARG A 454 21.62 13.52 -14.52
CA ARG A 454 20.92 13.72 -13.23
C ARG A 454 21.69 14.56 -12.20
N GLU A 455 23.00 14.72 -12.36
CA GLU A 455 23.81 15.62 -11.51
C GLU A 455 23.80 17.08 -12.00
N GLY A 456 23.09 17.38 -13.11
CA GLY A 456 23.10 18.69 -13.73
C GLY A 456 24.35 18.96 -14.57
N LEU A 457 25.11 17.92 -14.92
CA LEU A 457 26.28 18.02 -15.79
C LEU A 457 25.85 18.01 -17.25
N GLU A 458 26.30 19.01 -18.01
CA GLU A 458 26.04 19.11 -19.45
C GLU A 458 27.13 18.36 -20.23
N TYR A 459 26.68 17.50 -21.14
CA TYR A 459 27.50 16.77 -22.10
C TYR A 459 27.16 17.27 -23.50
N ASP A 460 28.18 17.44 -24.33
CA ASP A 460 28.09 17.82 -25.75
C ASP A 460 29.21 17.06 -26.48
N ILE A 461 28.84 16.00 -27.21
CA ILE A 461 29.77 15.01 -27.75
C ILE A 461 29.44 14.67 -29.20
N PRO A 462 30.43 14.26 -30.03
CA PRO A 462 30.14 13.69 -31.34
C PRO A 462 29.25 12.46 -31.21
N PHE A 463 28.17 12.41 -31.99
CA PHE A 463 27.21 11.32 -31.93
C PHE A 463 27.24 10.44 -33.17
N ILE A 464 27.06 11.04 -34.36
CA ILE A 464 26.98 10.29 -35.59
C ILE A 464 27.63 11.05 -36.73
N ASP A 465 28.46 10.37 -37.52
CA ASP A 465 29.16 10.91 -38.69
C ASP A 465 28.93 10.02 -39.92
N ASN A 466 28.80 10.64 -41.09
CA ASN A 466 28.68 9.95 -42.38
C ASN A 466 29.71 10.42 -43.43
N SER A 467 30.71 11.20 -43.02
CA SER A 467 31.75 11.77 -43.90
C SER A 467 32.62 10.73 -44.59
N GLN A 468 32.61 9.48 -44.11
CA GLN A 468 33.25 8.33 -44.74
C GLN A 468 32.46 7.89 -46.00
N ASP A 469 32.59 8.69 -47.05
CA ASP A 469 31.90 8.64 -48.36
C ASP A 469 31.98 7.30 -49.12
N GLU A 470 32.93 6.41 -48.81
CA GLU A 470 33.22 5.27 -49.69
C GLU A 470 32.18 4.15 -49.59
N TYR A 471 31.38 4.11 -48.51
CA TYR A 471 30.37 3.07 -48.28
C TYR A 471 29.00 3.57 -47.79
N GLY A 472 28.85 4.85 -47.45
CA GLY A 472 27.57 5.46 -47.08
C GLY A 472 26.97 4.92 -45.78
N PHE A 473 27.81 4.52 -44.83
CA PHE A 473 27.40 4.07 -43.51
C PHE A 473 27.60 5.19 -42.49
N PHE A 474 26.67 5.30 -41.55
CA PHE A 474 26.85 6.13 -40.36
C PHE A 474 27.78 5.41 -39.37
N LYS A 475 28.75 6.12 -38.78
CA LYS A 475 29.52 5.69 -37.61
C LYS A 475 29.08 6.48 -36.37
N TYR A 476 29.21 5.89 -35.18
CA TYR A 476 29.02 6.61 -33.92
C TYR A 476 30.32 7.32 -33.55
N GLY A 477 30.27 8.60 -33.17
CA GLY A 477 31.44 9.46 -33.00
C GLY A 477 31.57 10.50 -34.12
N ASP A 478 32.80 10.96 -34.41
CA ASP A 478 33.10 11.89 -35.52
C ASP A 478 33.87 11.20 -36.68
N GLU A 479 34.60 11.92 -37.53
CA GLU A 479 35.37 11.29 -38.62
C GLU A 479 36.51 10.41 -38.07
N ASP A 480 37.17 10.86 -37.00
CA ASP A 480 38.43 10.34 -36.47
C ASP A 480 38.22 9.39 -35.29
N ASP A 481 37.28 9.72 -34.39
CA ASP A 481 37.10 9.09 -33.07
C ASP A 481 35.76 8.34 -33.01
N ASP A 482 35.70 7.23 -32.27
CA ASP A 482 34.51 6.41 -32.11
C ASP A 482 33.77 6.73 -30.79
N LEU A 483 32.43 6.77 -30.84
CA LEU A 483 31.58 6.76 -29.64
C LEU A 483 31.15 5.32 -29.33
N ILE A 484 31.69 4.79 -28.23
CA ILE A 484 31.45 3.42 -27.78
C ILE A 484 30.35 3.44 -26.72
N PHE A 485 29.17 2.99 -27.13
CA PHE A 485 28.00 2.81 -26.28
C PHE A 485 27.57 1.35 -26.26
N VAL A 486 27.39 0.80 -25.06
CA VAL A 486 26.87 -0.57 -24.86
C VAL A 486 25.69 -0.48 -23.89
N GLU A 487 24.48 -0.63 -24.42
CA GLU A 487 23.25 -0.68 -23.63
C GLU A 487 22.95 -2.15 -23.25
N GLY A 488 22.96 -2.45 -21.95
CA GLY A 488 22.35 -3.66 -21.41
C GLY A 488 23.13 -4.99 -21.47
N HIS A 489 22.68 -5.90 -20.58
CA HIS A 489 23.18 -7.23 -20.21
C HIS A 489 24.11 -7.96 -21.20
N VAL A 490 25.41 -8.01 -20.88
CA VAL A 490 26.33 -8.98 -21.45
C VAL A 490 26.32 -10.22 -20.57
N ASN A 491 25.97 -11.39 -21.14
CA ASN A 491 25.99 -12.71 -20.48
C ASN A 491 27.39 -13.17 -19.99
N SER A 492 28.37 -12.27 -20.02
CA SER A 492 29.74 -12.47 -19.60
C SER A 492 29.90 -12.03 -18.16
N THR A 493 30.64 -12.80 -17.36
CA THR A 493 30.99 -12.46 -15.97
C THR A 493 32.02 -11.30 -15.89
N THR A 494 32.34 -10.68 -17.03
CA THR A 494 33.31 -9.59 -17.14
C THR A 494 33.05 -8.79 -18.41
N ILE A 495 32.70 -7.50 -18.27
CA ILE A 495 32.91 -6.49 -19.32
C ILE A 495 34.29 -5.92 -19.06
N GLY A 496 35.21 -6.08 -20.00
CA GLY A 496 36.54 -5.48 -19.92
C GLY A 496 36.67 -4.40 -20.98
N LEU A 497 36.95 -3.16 -20.58
CA LEU A 497 37.42 -2.13 -21.49
C LEU A 497 38.86 -2.44 -21.86
N TYR A 498 39.17 -2.53 -23.16
CA TYR A 498 40.53 -2.73 -23.66
C TYR A 498 41.07 -1.39 -24.16
N LEU A 499 41.86 -0.74 -23.30
CA LEU A 499 42.56 0.49 -23.67
C LEU A 499 43.83 0.14 -24.47
N ASN A 500 44.01 0.80 -25.60
CA ASN A 500 45.23 0.67 -26.36
C ASN A 500 46.35 1.51 -25.70
N LEU A 501 47.28 0.86 -25.00
CA LEU A 501 48.35 1.54 -24.24
C LEU A 501 49.56 1.90 -25.11
N THR A 502 49.44 1.87 -26.44
CA THR A 502 50.54 2.20 -27.36
C THR A 502 50.36 3.58 -27.99
N THR A 503 51.37 4.44 -27.85
CA THR A 503 51.39 5.76 -28.49
C THR A 503 51.67 5.61 -30.00
N GLY A 504 50.64 5.75 -30.83
CA GLY A 504 50.79 5.86 -32.29
C GLY A 504 49.57 5.39 -33.08
N SER A 505 49.04 6.26 -33.95
CA SER A 505 47.89 5.97 -34.82
C SER A 505 48.07 4.66 -35.61
N HIS A 506 47.15 3.73 -35.45
CA HIS A 506 47.05 2.56 -36.31
C HIS A 506 45.81 2.67 -37.19
N THR A 507 46.04 2.91 -38.49
CA THR A 507 45.01 2.77 -39.52
C THR A 507 44.38 1.38 -39.43
N ALA A 508 43.06 1.32 -39.23
CA ALA A 508 42.27 0.11 -39.21
C ALA A 508 42.64 -0.81 -40.39
N ALA A 509 43.20 -1.99 -40.09
CA ALA A 509 43.53 -2.97 -41.11
C ALA A 509 42.40 -3.99 -41.24
N SER A 510 41.79 -3.96 -42.42
CA SER A 510 40.84 -4.93 -42.99
C SER A 510 40.97 -6.36 -42.49
N SER A 511 39.79 -6.95 -42.24
CA SER A 511 39.48 -8.38 -42.05
C SER A 511 40.58 -9.38 -42.48
N GLY A 512 41.14 -10.07 -41.49
CA GLY A 512 41.80 -11.37 -41.72
C GLY A 512 43.31 -11.37 -41.57
N ALA A 513 43.82 -11.17 -40.35
CA ALA A 513 45.13 -11.69 -39.98
C ALA A 513 45.19 -11.97 -38.46
N ASN A 514 45.30 -13.25 -38.10
CA ASN A 514 45.70 -13.72 -36.76
C ASN A 514 47.03 -13.06 -36.38
N HIS A 515 47.04 -12.07 -35.50
CA HIS A 515 48.27 -11.54 -34.93
C HIS A 515 48.14 -11.26 -33.42
N SER A 516 48.77 -12.16 -32.67
CA SER A 516 49.29 -12.04 -31.30
C SER A 516 49.38 -10.60 -30.78
N LEU A 517 48.41 -10.21 -29.95
CA LEU A 517 48.45 -9.00 -29.13
C LEU A 517 49.52 -9.17 -28.04
N VAL A 518 50.52 -8.30 -28.04
CA VAL A 518 51.58 -8.27 -27.02
C VAL A 518 51.28 -7.14 -26.05
N ASN A 519 51.12 -7.52 -24.77
CA ASN A 519 51.04 -6.69 -23.55
C ASN A 519 49.82 -5.77 -23.40
N ALA A 520 48.65 -6.38 -23.16
CA ALA A 520 47.49 -5.70 -22.57
C ALA A 520 47.52 -5.87 -21.04
N ALA A 521 47.34 -4.78 -20.29
CA ALA A 521 47.01 -4.85 -18.87
C ALA A 521 45.50 -5.10 -18.74
N SER A 522 45.13 -6.33 -18.36
CA SER A 522 43.76 -6.68 -18.01
C SER A 522 43.39 -5.95 -16.71
N LEU A 523 42.27 -5.23 -16.70
CA LEU A 523 41.65 -4.74 -15.47
C LEU A 523 40.81 -5.82 -14.76
N THR A 524 40.85 -7.08 -15.20
CA THR A 524 40.18 -8.20 -14.54
C THR A 524 41.11 -9.39 -14.28
N ASN A 525 41.13 -9.81 -13.02
CA ASN A 525 41.94 -10.92 -12.53
C ASN A 525 41.32 -12.27 -12.94
N SER A 526 41.50 -12.71 -14.20
CA SER A 526 41.37 -14.13 -14.57
C SER A 526 41.86 -14.40 -16.01
N LEU A 527 43.17 -14.53 -16.21
CA LEU A 527 43.72 -15.13 -17.42
C LEU A 527 43.86 -16.65 -17.22
N ILE A 528 42.86 -17.42 -17.67
CA ILE A 528 43.07 -18.84 -17.99
C ILE A 528 43.62 -18.87 -19.43
N PRO A 529 44.84 -19.40 -19.67
CA PRO A 529 45.41 -19.42 -21.02
C PRO A 529 44.67 -20.45 -21.89
N GLY A 530 44.09 -20.02 -23.02
CA GLY A 530 43.66 -20.93 -24.10
C GLY A 530 42.24 -20.80 -24.65
N THR A 531 41.47 -19.77 -24.28
CA THR A 531 40.17 -19.47 -24.89
C THR A 531 40.17 -18.03 -25.41
N ASP A 532 40.79 -17.80 -26.56
CA ASP A 532 40.71 -16.53 -27.30
C ASP A 532 39.30 -16.39 -27.91
N ASP A 533 38.29 -16.15 -27.07
CA ASP A 533 37.00 -15.66 -27.54
C ASP A 533 36.95 -14.15 -27.25
N CYS A 534 37.60 -13.38 -28.13
CA CYS A 534 37.65 -11.91 -28.05
C CYS A 534 36.35 -11.23 -28.51
N SER A 535 35.25 -11.97 -28.57
CA SER A 535 33.99 -11.54 -29.19
C SER A 535 33.22 -10.45 -28.42
N ASN A 536 33.64 -10.15 -27.18
CA ASN A 536 32.97 -9.17 -26.30
C ASN A 536 33.92 -8.04 -25.83
N PHE A 537 34.97 -7.73 -26.59
CA PHE A 537 35.91 -6.65 -26.25
C PHE A 537 35.84 -5.51 -27.25
N PHE A 538 35.60 -4.31 -26.73
CA PHE A 538 35.59 -3.07 -27.50
C PHE A 538 36.96 -2.40 -27.33
N PRO A 539 37.79 -2.33 -28.38
CA PRO A 539 39.01 -1.54 -28.33
C PRO A 539 38.61 -0.06 -28.18
N ILE A 540 39.23 0.62 -27.21
CA ILE A 540 39.15 2.07 -27.05
C ILE A 540 40.55 2.59 -27.38
N ASP A 541 40.66 3.29 -28.50
CA ASP A 541 41.86 4.00 -28.90
C ASP A 541 41.92 5.38 -28.23
N GLU A 542 43.09 6.03 -28.29
CA GLU A 542 43.28 7.40 -27.78
C GLU A 542 42.25 8.32 -28.44
N ASP A 543 41.67 9.22 -27.65
CA ASP A 543 40.60 10.17 -28.02
C ASP A 543 39.18 9.57 -28.22
N ASP A 544 39.02 8.24 -28.27
CA ASP A 544 37.69 7.60 -28.32
C ASP A 544 36.83 7.90 -27.08
N PHE A 545 35.52 8.06 -27.31
CA PHE A 545 34.53 8.32 -26.28
C PHE A 545 33.84 7.04 -25.83
N PHE A 546 33.54 6.92 -24.55
CA PHE A 546 32.77 5.80 -24.03
C PHE A 546 31.87 6.20 -22.87
N VAL A 547 30.73 5.51 -22.79
CA VAL A 547 29.68 5.76 -21.80
C VAL A 547 29.87 4.84 -20.60
N LEU A 548 29.92 5.42 -19.40
CA LEU A 548 29.92 4.68 -18.14
C LEU A 548 28.74 5.09 -17.26
N THR A 549 28.18 4.12 -16.56
CA THR A 549 27.31 4.35 -15.41
C THR A 549 28.07 3.99 -14.13
N ASN A 550 27.76 4.65 -13.02
CA ASN A 550 28.25 4.28 -11.70
C ASN A 550 27.43 3.13 -11.04
N GLU A 551 26.50 2.53 -11.78
CA GLU A 551 25.74 1.36 -11.35
C GLU A 551 26.66 0.21 -10.88
N GLY A 552 26.41 -0.29 -9.67
CA GLY A 552 27.14 -1.43 -9.12
C GLY A 552 26.74 -2.74 -9.79
N SER A 553 27.70 -3.59 -10.15
CA SER A 553 27.47 -4.89 -10.81
C SER A 553 26.72 -5.96 -9.99
N SER A 554 26.14 -5.61 -8.84
CA SER A 554 25.52 -6.53 -7.89
C SER A 554 23.99 -6.64 -7.95
N SER A 555 23.27 -5.73 -8.60
CA SER A 555 21.80 -5.84 -8.76
C SER A 555 21.47 -6.50 -10.09
N ARG A 556 21.23 -7.81 -10.07
CA ARG A 556 20.66 -8.56 -11.20
C ARG A 556 19.14 -8.34 -11.35
N SER A 557 18.58 -7.37 -10.65
CA SER A 557 17.13 -7.16 -10.55
C SER A 557 16.92 -5.69 -10.20
N ALA A 558 16.21 -4.98 -11.07
CA ALA A 558 16.06 -3.53 -11.15
C ALA A 558 17.39 -2.79 -11.40
N GLY A 559 17.42 -1.93 -12.43
CA GLY A 559 18.56 -1.04 -12.62
C GLY A 559 18.72 -0.14 -11.39
N ASP A 560 19.94 0.29 -11.07
CA ASP A 560 20.11 1.33 -10.06
C ASP A 560 19.54 2.66 -10.59
N GLU A 561 18.32 2.99 -10.18
CA GLU A 561 17.62 4.22 -10.51
C GLU A 561 18.23 5.45 -9.83
N THR A 562 19.31 5.32 -9.07
CA THR A 562 20.11 6.45 -8.56
C THR A 562 21.41 6.64 -9.33
N SER A 563 21.68 5.79 -10.32
CA SER A 563 22.89 5.87 -11.12
C SER A 563 22.88 7.09 -12.06
N PHE A 564 24.08 7.58 -12.36
CA PHE A 564 24.31 8.69 -13.28
C PHE A 564 25.34 8.31 -14.33
N THR A 565 25.10 8.82 -15.53
CA THR A 565 25.94 8.61 -16.70
C THR A 565 27.10 9.58 -16.73
N HIS A 566 28.28 9.06 -17.08
CA HIS A 566 29.46 9.81 -17.47
C HIS A 566 29.85 9.47 -18.91
N ILE A 567 30.31 10.48 -19.64
CA ILE A 567 31.00 10.28 -20.91
C ILE A 567 32.47 10.60 -20.71
N LEU A 568 33.33 9.61 -20.94
CA LEU A 568 34.77 9.73 -20.80
C LEU A 568 35.45 9.58 -22.17
N SER A 569 36.52 10.32 -22.41
CA SER A 569 37.50 10.00 -23.46
C SER A 569 38.76 9.39 -22.85
N TYR A 570 39.40 8.47 -23.57
CA TYR A 570 40.69 7.90 -23.17
C TYR A 570 41.84 8.78 -23.67
N GLU A 571 42.57 9.39 -22.75
CA GLU A 571 43.63 10.36 -23.11
C GLU A 571 45.00 9.69 -23.21
N ALA A 572 45.41 8.95 -22.17
CA ALA A 572 46.76 8.41 -22.10
C ALA A 572 46.88 7.33 -21.02
N ALA A 573 47.91 6.50 -21.15
CA ALA A 573 48.33 5.59 -20.09
C ALA A 573 49.83 5.72 -19.76
N ASP A 574 50.13 5.93 -18.48
CA ASP A 574 51.46 5.75 -17.93
C ASP A 574 51.58 4.33 -17.35
N VAL A 575 52.04 3.42 -18.21
CA VAL A 575 52.27 2.02 -17.84
C VAL A 575 53.35 1.83 -16.75
N THR A 576 54.20 2.84 -16.52
CA THR A 576 55.25 2.80 -15.50
C THR A 576 54.66 3.05 -14.12
N ASN A 577 53.81 4.06 -14.01
CA ASN A 577 53.12 4.43 -12.77
C ASN A 577 51.79 3.67 -12.58
N ARG A 578 51.38 2.91 -13.60
CA ARG A 578 50.09 2.19 -13.67
C ARG A 578 48.92 3.15 -13.58
N GLU A 579 49.05 4.28 -14.23
CA GLU A 579 48.05 5.33 -14.24
C GLU A 579 47.43 5.39 -15.63
N ILE A 580 46.11 5.46 -15.68
CA ILE A 580 45.34 5.74 -16.89
C ILE A 580 44.68 7.09 -16.68
N THR A 581 44.80 7.96 -17.67
CA THR A 581 44.15 9.27 -17.70
C THR A 581 42.93 9.19 -18.61
N PHE A 582 41.80 9.65 -18.07
CA PHE A 582 40.58 9.88 -18.80
C PHE A 582 40.19 11.35 -18.70
N GLN A 583 39.43 11.83 -19.67
CA GLN A 583 38.81 13.13 -19.62
C GLN A 583 37.29 12.93 -19.57
N ASP A 584 36.68 13.29 -18.43
CA ASP A 584 35.23 13.37 -18.32
C ASP A 584 34.77 14.63 -19.05
N GLN A 585 33.92 14.46 -20.06
CA GLN A 585 33.52 15.53 -20.95
C GLN A 585 32.77 16.66 -20.23
N ALA A 586 32.24 16.42 -19.03
CA ALA A 586 31.63 17.46 -18.20
C ALA A 586 32.52 17.94 -17.04
N THR A 587 33.25 17.03 -16.36
CA THR A 587 33.91 17.36 -15.08
C THR A 587 35.42 17.55 -15.16
N GLY A 588 36.06 17.19 -16.28
CA GLY A 588 37.51 17.31 -16.45
C GLY A 588 38.27 16.00 -16.30
N GLN A 589 39.58 16.14 -16.22
CA GLN A 589 40.52 15.02 -16.16
C GLN A 589 40.33 14.16 -14.90
N ARG A 590 40.36 12.83 -15.08
CA ARG A 590 40.34 11.81 -14.04
C ARG A 590 41.50 10.85 -14.23
N GLU A 591 42.19 10.51 -13.14
CA GLU A 591 43.29 9.55 -13.15
C GLU A 591 42.91 8.30 -12.35
N ILE A 592 43.12 7.12 -12.94
CA ILE A 592 42.85 5.83 -12.31
C ILE A 592 44.15 5.03 -12.22
N VAL A 593 44.48 4.57 -11.02
CA VAL A 593 45.60 3.64 -10.81
C VAL A 593 45.11 2.21 -10.97
N TYR A 594 45.66 1.46 -11.92
CA TYR A 594 45.29 0.07 -12.16
C TYR A 594 46.24 -0.94 -11.50
N THR A 595 45.69 -2.10 -11.15
CA THR A 595 46.45 -3.23 -10.64
C THR A 595 46.49 -4.35 -11.68
N THR A 596 47.67 -4.93 -11.89
CA THR A 596 47.89 -6.12 -12.74
C THR A 596 47.58 -7.42 -12.02
#